data_AF-A0A662SXN3-F1
#
_entry.id   AF-A0A662SXN3-F1
#
_cell.length_a   1.000
_cell.length_b   1.000
_cell.length_c   1.000
_cell.angle_alpha   90.00
_cell.angle_beta   90.00
_cell.angle_gamma   90.00
#
_symmetry.space_group_name_H-M   'P 1'
#
loop_
_entity.id
_entity.type
_entity.pdbx_description
1 polymer ?
#
loop_
_entity_poly.entity_id
_entity_poly.type
_entity_poly.pdbx_seq_one_letter_code
_entity_poly.pdbx_strand_id
1 'polypeptide(L)'
;MRLRIRRGKREIESSALVNTGFEAEDPEILLPAKLAEELGLYPPGTGAIIQEYDVVGGVAILVKCSERIHVEVEAEDRRVAFIEAVPVVSAGESEA
;
A
#
# COMPACT_ATOMS: atom_id res chain seq x y z
N MET A 1 4.92 -3.26 13.99
CA MET A 1 4.44 -1.88 13.81
C MET A 1 2.96 -1.92 13.48
N ARG A 2 2.16 -1.02 14.06
CA ARG A 2 0.73 -0.89 13.77
C ARG A 2 0.56 0.24 12.76
N LEU A 3 -0.28 0.03 11.77
CA LEU A 3 -0.43 0.96 10.66
C LEU A 3 -1.90 1.34 10.55
N ARG A 4 -2.14 2.65 10.55
CA ARG A 4 -3.45 3.28 10.47
C ARG A 4 -3.59 3.91 9.11
N ILE A 5 -4.50 3.39 8.31
CA ILE A 5 -4.75 3.88 6.96
C ILE A 5 -6.06 4.63 6.97
N ARG A 6 -6.05 5.87 6.46
CA ARG A 6 -7.23 6.71 6.34
C ARG A 6 -7.48 7.11 4.89
N ARG A 7 -8.70 6.82 4.42
CA ARG A 7 -9.22 7.30 3.12
C ARG A 7 -10.59 7.93 3.32
N GLY A 8 -10.65 9.25 3.19
CA GLY A 8 -11.89 10.02 3.43
C GLY A 8 -12.42 9.81 4.86
N LYS A 9 -13.57 9.13 4.97
CA LYS A 9 -14.23 8.78 6.24
C LYS A 9 -13.90 7.37 6.75
N ARG A 10 -13.17 6.55 5.97
CA ARG A 10 -12.78 5.20 6.37
C ARG A 10 -11.41 5.23 7.05
N GLU A 11 -11.30 4.49 8.15
CA GLU A 11 -10.06 4.26 8.89
C GLU A 11 -9.93 2.75 9.14
N ILE A 12 -8.77 2.20 8.83
CA ILE A 12 -8.47 0.78 9.04
C ILE A 12 -7.14 0.66 9.78
N GLU A 13 -7.13 -0.18 10.82
CA GLU A 13 -5.91 -0.57 11.53
C GLU A 13 -5.43 -1.92 11.01
N SER A 14 -4.19 -1.98 10.54
CA SER A 14 -3.57 -3.21 10.06
C SER A 14 -2.13 -3.34 10.57
N SER A 15 -1.64 -4.58 10.63
CA SER A 15 -0.23 -4.85 10.87
C SER A 15 0.54 -4.60 9.58
N ALA A 16 1.65 -3.86 9.66
CA ALA A 16 2.47 -3.58 8.49
C ALA A 16 3.88 -4.15 8.60
N LEU A 17 4.33 -4.71 7.47
CA LEU A 17 5.74 -4.89 7.15
C LEU A 17 6.19 -3.67 6.35
N VAL A 18 7.00 -2.81 6.97
CA VAL A 18 7.67 -1.73 6.25
C VAL A 18 8.82 -2.37 5.48
N ASN A 19 8.58 -2.71 4.22
CA ASN A 19 9.65 -3.12 3.31
C ASN A 19 10.33 -1.87 2.79
N THR A 20 11.51 -1.53 3.33
CA THR A 20 12.35 -0.42 2.87
C THR A 20 13.11 -0.75 1.58
N GLY A 21 12.66 -1.76 0.82
CA GLY A 21 13.36 -2.30 -0.34
C GLY A 21 13.10 -1.57 -1.66
N PHE A 22 12.30 -0.50 -1.66
CA PHE A 22 11.92 0.22 -2.87
C PHE A 22 12.36 1.68 -2.77
N GLU A 23 13.26 2.08 -3.65
CA GLU A 23 13.57 3.49 -3.91
C GLU A 23 12.50 4.02 -4.87
N ALA A 24 11.43 4.61 -4.33
CA ALA A 24 10.43 5.34 -5.11
C ALA A 24 10.53 6.84 -4.82
N GLU A 25 10.35 7.68 -5.85
CA GLU A 25 10.41 9.16 -5.73
C GLU A 25 9.25 9.71 -4.87
N ASP A 26 8.09 9.06 -4.93
CA ASP A 26 6.95 9.28 -4.04
C ASP A 26 6.88 8.14 -3.00
N PRO A 27 6.50 8.40 -1.75
CA PRO A 27 6.24 7.34 -0.78
C PRO A 27 5.13 6.40 -1.28
N GLU A 28 5.44 5.11 -1.33
CA GLU A 28 4.51 4.06 -1.74
C GLU A 28 4.18 3.13 -0.58
N ILE A 29 2.96 2.58 -0.57
CA ILE A 29 2.54 1.58 0.40
C ILE A 29 1.99 0.35 -0.30
N LEU A 30 2.60 -0.80 -0.04
CA LEU A 30 2.10 -2.09 -0.51
C LEU A 30 0.90 -2.52 0.35
N LEU A 31 -0.23 -2.75 -0.30
CA LEU A 31 -1.47 -3.24 0.30
C LEU A 31 -1.83 -4.62 -0.26
N PRO A 32 -2.20 -5.59 0.59
CA PRO A 32 -2.82 -6.82 0.11
C PRO A 32 -4.18 -6.51 -0.51
N ALA A 33 -4.59 -7.28 -1.53
CA ALA A 33 -5.83 -7.07 -2.28
C ALA A 33 -7.06 -6.88 -1.36
N LYS A 34 -7.25 -7.75 -0.36
CA LYS A 34 -8.35 -7.64 0.60
C LYS A 34 -8.40 -6.29 1.33
N LEU A 35 -7.25 -5.76 1.74
CA LEU A 35 -7.20 -4.45 2.41
C LEU A 35 -7.49 -3.32 1.42
N ALA A 36 -7.03 -3.44 0.18
CA ALA A 36 -7.33 -2.48 -0.88
C ALA A 36 -8.83 -2.49 -1.24
N GLU A 37 -9.49 -3.66 -1.24
CA GLU A 37 -10.95 -3.80 -1.44
C GLU A 37 -11.73 -3.07 -0.33
N GLU A 38 -11.38 -3.29 0.93
CA GLU A 38 -12.01 -2.62 2.08
C GLU A 38 -11.83 -1.09 2.04
N LEU A 39 -10.69 -0.63 1.53
CA LEU A 39 -10.42 0.79 1.29
C LEU A 39 -11.12 1.33 0.04
N GLY A 40 -11.73 0.48 -0.79
CA GLY A 40 -12.35 0.85 -2.06
C GLY A 40 -11.34 1.32 -3.11
N LEU A 41 -10.12 0.80 -3.03
CA LEU A 41 -9.02 1.01 -3.99
C LEU A 41 -8.91 -0.15 -4.99
N TYR A 42 -9.54 -1.30 -4.68
CA TYR A 42 -9.60 -2.47 -5.54
C TYR A 42 -11.07 -2.90 -5.75
N PRO A 43 -11.49 -3.27 -6.99
CA PRO A 43 -10.72 -3.22 -8.23
C PRO A 43 -10.25 -1.81 -8.57
N PRO A 44 -9.11 -1.66 -9.26
CA PRO A 44 -8.49 -0.35 -9.47
C PRO A 44 -9.38 0.58 -10.29
N GLY A 45 -9.39 1.86 -9.90
CA GLY A 45 -10.07 2.92 -10.63
C GLY A 45 -9.32 3.33 -11.92
N THR A 46 -9.90 4.29 -12.65
CA THR A 46 -9.30 4.84 -13.86
C THR A 46 -7.91 5.43 -13.58
N GLY A 47 -6.95 5.12 -14.44
CA GLY A 47 -5.59 5.64 -14.37
C GLY A 47 -4.64 4.83 -13.46
N ALA A 48 -5.10 3.73 -12.87
CA ALA A 48 -4.19 2.76 -12.29
C ALA A 48 -3.33 2.09 -13.38
N ILE A 49 -2.08 1.78 -13.04
CA ILE A 49 -1.14 1.12 -13.95
C ILE A 49 -0.62 -0.18 -13.35
N ILE A 50 -0.34 -1.16 -14.20
CA ILE A 50 0.41 -2.34 -13.82
C ILE A 50 1.90 -1.97 -13.95
N GLN A 51 2.66 -2.16 -12.89
CA GLN A 51 4.08 -1.83 -12.84
C GLN A 51 4.87 -3.01 -12.29
N GLU A 52 6.04 -3.22 -12.89
CA GLU A 52 7.03 -4.20 -12.46
C GLU A 52 7.92 -3.59 -11.40
N TYR A 53 8.17 -4.33 -10.32
CA TYR A 53 9.02 -3.92 -9.22
C TYR A 53 10.12 -4.95 -9.02
N ASP A 54 11.37 -4.51 -9.05
CA ASP A 54 12.51 -5.37 -8.66
C ASP A 54 12.44 -5.70 -7.17
N VAL A 55 12.43 -6.99 -6.85
CA VAL A 55 12.40 -7.49 -5.48
C VAL A 55 13.53 -8.48 -5.25
N VAL A 56 13.85 -8.73 -3.99
CA VAL A 56 14.80 -9.80 -3.66
C VAL A 56 14.21 -11.13 -4.15
N GLY A 57 14.86 -11.73 -5.16
CA GLY A 57 14.46 -13.01 -5.74
C GLY A 57 13.67 -12.93 -7.05
N GLY A 58 13.43 -11.75 -7.62
CA GLY A 58 12.80 -11.64 -8.94
C GLY A 58 12.09 -10.31 -9.19
N VAL A 59 11.03 -10.36 -9.97
CA VAL A 59 10.18 -9.21 -10.29
C VAL A 59 8.78 -9.44 -9.72
N ALA A 60 8.21 -8.44 -9.07
CA ALA A 60 6.83 -8.42 -8.63
C ALA A 60 5.98 -7.54 -9.55
N ILE A 61 4.86 -8.09 -10.04
CA ILE A 61 3.88 -7.34 -10.84
C ILE A 61 2.81 -6.81 -9.89
N LEU A 62 2.73 -5.49 -9.75
CA LEU A 62 1.81 -4.84 -8.82
C LEU A 62 0.96 -3.79 -9.53
N VAL A 63 -0.20 -3.49 -8.95
CA VAL A 63 -1.11 -2.45 -9.45
C VAL A 63 -0.87 -1.17 -8.68
N LYS A 64 -0.33 -0.14 -9.34
CA LYS A 64 -0.15 1.20 -8.76
C LYS A 64 -1.42 2.03 -8.96
N CYS A 65 -2.05 2.44 -7.87
CA CYS A 65 -3.25 3.28 -7.91
C CYS A 65 -2.90 4.72 -8.32
N SER A 66 -3.84 5.40 -8.98
CA SER A 66 -3.74 6.82 -9.32
C SER A 66 -4.05 7.75 -8.14
N GLU A 67 -4.82 7.30 -7.16
CA GLU A 67 -5.21 8.08 -5.97
C GLU A 67 -4.25 7.86 -4.79
N ARG A 68 -3.86 8.94 -4.10
CA ARG A 68 -3.07 8.90 -2.86
C ARG A 68 -3.96 8.66 -1.63
N ILE A 69 -3.40 8.05 -0.59
CA ILE A 69 -4.06 7.83 0.70
C ILE A 69 -3.22 8.40 1.85
N HIS A 70 -3.89 8.75 2.96
CA HIS A 70 -3.20 9.15 4.17
C HIS A 70 -2.86 7.92 5.00
N VAL A 71 -1.58 7.79 5.37
CA VAL A 71 -1.07 6.69 6.17
C VAL A 71 -0.39 7.22 7.41
N GLU A 72 -0.79 6.71 8.56
CA GLU A 72 -0.12 6.89 9.84
C GLU A 72 0.56 5.57 10.22
N VAL A 73 1.85 5.62 10.52
CA VAL A 73 2.61 4.46 10.99
C VAL A 73 2.92 4.66 12.47
N GLU A 74 2.39 3.78 13.30
CA GLU A 74 2.69 3.70 14.73
C GLU A 74 3.70 2.57 14.95
N ALA A 75 4.97 2.97 15.13
CA ALA A 75 5.99 2.09 15.68
C ALA A 75 6.00 2.23 17.21
N GLU A 76 6.44 1.20 17.92
CA GLU A 76 6.37 1.13 19.40
C GLU A 76 6.96 2.36 20.11
N ASP A 77 7.95 3.02 19.50
CA ASP A 77 8.62 4.19 20.07
C ASP A 77 8.36 5.50 19.30
N ARG A 78 7.65 5.46 18.16
CA ARG A 78 7.40 6.65 17.32
C ARG A 78 6.07 6.57 16.58
N ARG A 79 5.30 7.66 16.68
CA ARG A 79 4.22 7.95 15.73
C ARG A 79 4.76 8.85 14.64
N VAL A 80 4.69 8.39 13.40
CA VAL A 80 4.94 9.23 12.23
C VAL A 80 3.61 9.90 11.88
N ALA A 81 3.61 11.24 11.77
CA ALA A 81 2.44 11.99 11.33
C ALA A 81 1.94 11.47 9.97
N PHE A 82 0.65 11.69 9.66
CA PHE A 82 0.06 11.28 8.38
C PHE A 82 0.94 11.69 7.20
N ILE A 83 1.41 10.70 6.45
CA ILE A 83 2.05 10.91 5.15
C ILE A 83 1.05 10.55 4.05
N GLU A 84 1.07 11.30 2.96
CA GLU A 84 0.40 10.87 1.73
C GLU A 84 1.27 9.81 1.06
N ALA A 85 0.68 8.67 0.71
CA ALA A 85 1.38 7.61 0.00
C ALA A 85 0.54 7.12 -1.19
N VAL A 86 1.22 6.66 -2.24
CA VAL A 86 0.57 5.99 -3.37
C VAL A 86 0.33 4.51 -3.00
N PRO A 87 -0.92 4.02 -3.00
CA PRO A 87 -1.20 2.61 -2.80
C PRO A 87 -0.70 1.79 -3.99
N VAL A 88 0.00 0.72 -3.68
CA VAL A 88 0.40 -0.31 -4.62
C VAL A 88 -0.22 -1.61 -4.14
N VAL A 89 -0.97 -2.30 -5.00
CA VAL A 89 -1.74 -3.48 -4.62
C VAL A 89 -1.06 -4.73 -5.19
N SER A 90 -0.69 -5.67 -4.32
CA SER A 90 -0.41 -7.02 -4.76
C SER A 90 -1.75 -7.70 -5.02
N ALA A 91 -2.15 -7.77 -6.28
CA ALA A 91 -3.17 -8.74 -6.70
C ALA A 91 -2.53 -10.10 -6.43
N GLY A 92 -2.82 -10.67 -5.26
CA GLY A 92 -2.20 -11.93 -4.85
C GLY A 92 -2.35 -12.94 -5.99
N GLU A 93 -1.25 -13.62 -6.32
CA GLU A 93 -1.37 -14.94 -6.88
C GLU A 93 -2.34 -15.68 -5.96
N SER A 94 -3.44 -16.17 -6.52
CA SER A 94 -4.31 -17.07 -5.77
C SER A 94 -3.40 -18.16 -5.20
N GLU A 95 -3.25 -18.24 -3.88
CA GLU A 95 -2.82 -19.49 -3.26
C GLU A 95 -3.85 -20.53 -3.68
N ALA A 96 -3.46 -21.36 -4.64
CA ALA A 96 -4.21 -22.52 -5.11
C ALA A 96 -3.95 -23.70 -4.18
#